data_AF-A0A8C0DWY7-F1
#
_entry.id   AF-A0A8C0DWY7-F1
#
_cell.length_a   1.000
_cell.length_b   1.000
_cell.length_c   1.000
_cell.angle_alpha   90.00
_cell.angle_beta   90.00
_cell.angle_gamma   90.00
#
_symmetry.space_group_name_H-M   'P 1'
#
loop_
_entity.id
_entity.type
_entity.pdbx_description
1 polymer ?
#
loop_
_entity_poly.entity_id
_entity_poly.type
_entity_poly.pdbx_seq_one_letter_code
_entity_poly.pdbx_strand_id
1 'polypeptide(L)'
;MRGRGRAGPSPHAGTRKERAHSQIAVRPTGPDAQAQGERPRSGKAALGLWGPAAGYSRAAKADLPSWDPMAFFTGLWGPFAHVSRALSQRRFSTTGSLGAIQKMTRVRVVDNSALGNTPYHRPPRCIHVYNKNGVGKVGDRILLAIKGQKKKALIVGHRMPGPRMTPRFDSNNVVLIEDNGNPVGTRIKTPIPTSLRQREGEFSKVLAIAQNFV
;
A
#
# COMPACT_ATOMS: atom_id res chain seq x y z
N MET A 1 -27.03 87.55 1.59
CA MET A 1 -26.25 86.29 1.48
C MET A 1 -26.73 85.31 2.54
N ARG A 2 -26.89 84.05 2.15
CA ARG A 2 -27.39 82.88 2.90
C ARG A 2 -26.58 82.70 4.21
N GLY A 3 -27.07 82.30 5.38
CA GLY A 3 -28.35 81.73 5.80
C GLY A 3 -28.12 80.49 6.66
N ARG A 4 -28.30 80.62 7.99
CA ARG A 4 -28.75 79.62 9.00
C ARG A 4 -27.85 78.36 9.20
N GLY A 5 -27.67 77.77 10.38
CA GLY A 5 -28.22 78.00 11.72
C GLY A 5 -27.78 76.87 12.67
N ARG A 6 -27.49 77.26 13.92
CA ARG A 6 -27.84 76.67 15.23
C ARG A 6 -27.79 75.14 15.46
N ALA A 7 -27.07 74.74 16.51
CA ALA A 7 -27.59 74.18 17.80
C ALA A 7 -26.65 73.11 18.39
N GLY A 8 -26.21 73.28 19.63
CA GLY A 8 -25.77 72.18 20.52
C GLY A 8 -27.00 71.50 21.18
N PRO A 9 -26.92 70.87 22.38
CA PRO A 9 -25.74 70.51 23.18
C PRO A 9 -25.81 69.12 23.92
N SER A 10 -24.66 68.65 24.45
CA SER A 10 -24.40 67.88 25.72
C SER A 10 -24.95 66.42 25.96
N PRO A 11 -24.66 65.74 27.12
CA PRO A 11 -24.14 64.35 27.16
C PRO A 11 -24.97 63.36 28.04
N HIS A 12 -24.77 62.04 27.92
CA HIS A 12 -25.28 61.03 28.89
C HIS A 12 -24.37 59.79 28.83
N ALA A 13 -23.74 59.26 29.89
CA ALA A 13 -24.22 58.72 31.18
C ALA A 13 -24.85 57.31 31.08
N GLY A 14 -24.16 56.32 31.69
CA GLY A 14 -24.80 55.23 32.46
C GLY A 14 -24.90 53.83 31.83
N THR A 15 -24.28 52.84 32.50
CA THR A 15 -24.79 51.52 32.95
C THR A 15 -23.62 50.52 33.04
N ARG A 16 -23.08 50.21 34.22
CA ARG A 16 -23.51 49.19 35.20
C ARG A 16 -23.73 47.79 34.60
N LYS A 17 -22.76 46.89 34.81
CA LYS A 17 -23.02 45.53 35.34
C LYS A 17 -21.78 44.93 35.98
N GLU A 18 -21.89 44.79 37.30
CA GLU A 18 -21.07 43.97 38.19
C GLU A 18 -21.23 42.46 37.91
N ARG A 19 -20.25 41.70 38.43
CA ARG A 19 -20.34 40.32 38.95
C ARG A 19 -20.61 39.20 37.93
N ALA A 20 -20.07 37.99 38.06
CA ALA A 20 -19.22 37.38 39.07
C ALA A 20 -18.65 36.06 38.49
N HIS A 21 -17.47 35.67 39.00
CA HIS A 21 -17.08 34.32 39.41
C HIS A 21 -18.00 33.15 39.01
N SER A 22 -17.43 32.17 38.30
CA SER A 22 -17.51 30.77 38.73
C SER A 22 -16.49 29.89 38.00
N GLN A 23 -15.54 29.40 38.79
CA GLN A 23 -14.73 28.23 38.50
C GLN A 23 -15.68 27.02 38.40
N ILE A 24 -15.53 26.19 37.37
CA ILE A 24 -16.07 24.83 37.37
C ILE A 24 -14.88 23.87 37.22
N ALA A 25 -14.67 23.14 38.29
CA ALA A 25 -13.70 22.07 38.45
C ALA A 25 -14.02 20.91 37.50
N VAL A 26 -13.03 20.46 36.73
CA VAL A 26 -13.07 19.17 36.05
C VAL A 26 -12.54 18.11 37.01
N ARG A 27 -13.41 17.21 37.45
CA ARG A 27 -13.05 16.02 38.23
C ARG A 27 -12.42 14.96 37.31
N PRO A 28 -11.43 14.18 37.81
CA PRO A 28 -10.79 13.12 37.05
C PRO A 28 -11.68 11.87 36.96
N THR A 29 -11.76 11.27 35.78
CA THR A 29 -12.34 9.95 35.54
C THR A 29 -11.37 8.87 36.02
N GLY A 30 -11.79 8.08 37.01
CA GLY A 30 -11.05 6.92 37.51
C GLY A 30 -11.10 5.69 36.57
N PRO A 31 -10.33 4.64 36.88
CA PRO A 31 -10.16 3.45 36.04
C PRO A 31 -10.96 2.26 36.57
N ASP A 32 -11.87 1.71 35.77
CA ASP A 32 -12.52 0.43 36.07
C ASP A 32 -12.07 -0.64 35.06
N ALA A 33 -11.01 -1.33 35.44
CA ALA A 33 -10.65 -2.65 34.92
C ALA A 33 -11.26 -3.69 35.87
N GLN A 34 -12.23 -4.48 35.40
CA GLN A 34 -12.57 -5.74 36.03
C GLN A 34 -13.01 -6.79 35.00
N ALA A 35 -12.25 -7.87 35.00
CA ALA A 35 -12.46 -9.10 34.26
C ALA A 35 -13.66 -9.86 34.80
N GLN A 36 -14.45 -10.46 33.90
CA GLN A 36 -15.28 -11.62 34.21
C GLN A 36 -15.31 -12.56 33.00
N GLY A 37 -14.71 -13.74 33.17
CA GLY A 37 -15.11 -14.92 32.43
C GLY A 37 -16.21 -15.64 33.20
N GLU A 38 -17.10 -16.34 32.50
CA GLU A 38 -17.41 -17.76 32.69
C GLU A 38 -18.47 -18.25 31.69
N ARG A 39 -18.51 -19.57 31.54
CA ARG A 39 -19.15 -20.41 30.49
C ARG A 39 -20.67 -20.58 30.66
N PRO A 40 -21.36 -21.33 29.78
CA PRO A 40 -21.57 -22.77 30.06
C PRO A 40 -21.50 -23.69 28.81
N ARG A 41 -20.95 -24.92 28.96
CA ARG A 41 -21.61 -26.27 28.89
C ARG A 41 -22.25 -26.59 27.53
N SER A 42 -22.24 -27.79 26.96
CA SER A 42 -21.65 -29.12 27.18
C SER A 42 -22.27 -29.99 26.07
N GLY A 43 -21.50 -30.81 25.35
CA GLY A 43 -22.07 -31.72 24.34
C GLY A 43 -21.08 -32.81 23.95
N LYS A 44 -21.34 -34.03 24.45
CA LYS A 44 -20.56 -35.27 24.28
C LYS A 44 -20.70 -35.85 22.87
N ALA A 45 -19.63 -36.49 22.36
CA ALA A 45 -19.63 -37.80 21.65
C ALA A 45 -18.18 -38.09 21.18
N ALA A 46 -17.47 -39.03 21.83
CA ALA A 46 -17.21 -40.40 21.33
C ALA A 46 -16.16 -40.43 20.19
N LEU A 47 -14.90 -40.76 20.49
CA LEU A 47 -14.29 -42.11 20.36
C LEU A 47 -14.26 -42.63 18.92
N GLY A 48 -13.05 -42.71 18.35
CA GLY A 48 -12.81 -43.32 17.05
C GLY A 48 -11.33 -43.29 16.67
N LEU A 49 -10.56 -44.21 17.26
CA LEU A 49 -9.21 -44.57 16.85
C LEU A 49 -9.30 -45.28 15.48
N TRP A 50 -8.56 -44.83 14.46
CA TRP A 50 -8.21 -45.70 13.33
C TRP A 50 -6.85 -45.35 12.74
N GLY A 51 -5.96 -46.34 12.76
CA GLY A 51 -4.63 -46.30 12.16
C GLY A 51 -4.64 -46.65 10.67
N PRO A 52 -3.47 -46.63 10.01
CA PRO A 52 -3.34 -46.95 8.59
C PRO A 52 -3.15 -48.45 8.36
N ALA A 53 -3.92 -49.01 7.43
CA ALA A 53 -3.79 -50.39 6.96
C ALA A 53 -3.77 -50.45 5.42
N ALA A 54 -3.09 -51.50 4.92
CA ALA A 54 -2.98 -51.99 3.54
C ALA A 54 -2.01 -51.19 2.63
N GLY A 55 -0.93 -51.75 2.08
CA GLY A 55 -0.64 -53.16 1.77
C GLY A 55 -1.19 -53.52 0.39
N TYR A 56 -0.42 -53.26 -0.67
CA TYR A 56 -0.65 -53.81 -2.00
C TYR A 56 0.61 -54.53 -2.46
N SER A 57 0.46 -55.83 -2.68
CA SER A 57 1.47 -56.73 -3.23
C SER A 57 0.90 -57.49 -4.41
N ARG A 58 1.77 -57.68 -5.43
CA ARG A 58 1.76 -58.63 -6.56
C ARG A 58 0.72 -58.48 -7.66
N ALA A 59 1.23 -58.37 -8.89
CA ALA A 59 0.95 -59.36 -9.94
C ALA A 59 2.07 -59.32 -11.01
N ALA A 60 2.57 -60.51 -11.34
CA ALA A 60 3.48 -60.79 -12.44
C ALA A 60 2.68 -61.17 -13.71
N LYS A 61 3.22 -60.84 -14.89
CA LYS A 61 3.07 -61.55 -16.19
C LYS A 61 3.98 -60.82 -17.19
N ALA A 62 5.10 -61.40 -17.61
CA ALA A 62 5.25 -62.43 -18.66
C ALA A 62 5.34 -61.82 -20.08
N ASP A 63 6.55 -61.95 -20.62
CA ASP A 63 6.93 -62.34 -21.98
C ASP A 63 6.90 -61.36 -23.19
N LEU A 64 8.07 -61.37 -23.84
CA LEU A 64 8.63 -60.78 -25.08
C LEU A 64 7.86 -61.21 -26.38
N PRO A 65 8.26 -60.90 -27.64
CA PRO A 65 9.51 -60.32 -28.21
C PRO A 65 9.23 -59.15 -29.21
N SER A 66 10.14 -58.48 -29.92
CA SER A 66 11.18 -58.95 -30.85
C SER A 66 12.07 -57.79 -31.33
N TRP A 67 13.28 -58.15 -31.75
CA TRP A 67 14.33 -57.32 -32.34
C TRP A 67 13.89 -56.38 -33.48
N ASP A 68 14.53 -55.21 -33.55
CA ASP A 68 15.32 -54.89 -34.75
C ASP A 68 16.49 -53.91 -34.46
N PRO A 69 17.73 -54.25 -34.86
CA PRO A 69 18.89 -53.37 -34.87
C PRO A 69 19.01 -52.69 -36.24
N MET A 70 19.48 -51.44 -36.29
CA MET A 70 20.50 -51.00 -37.25
C MET A 70 20.80 -49.52 -37.03
N ALA A 71 21.97 -49.29 -36.47
CA ALA A 71 22.72 -48.08 -36.67
C ALA A 71 23.11 -47.97 -38.15
N PHE A 72 22.81 -46.85 -38.78
CA PHE A 72 23.52 -46.40 -39.98
C PHE A 72 24.13 -45.03 -39.69
N PHE A 73 25.44 -45.06 -39.42
CA PHE A 73 26.33 -43.92 -39.47
C PHE A 73 26.73 -43.67 -40.93
N THR A 74 26.33 -42.54 -41.49
CA THR A 74 27.04 -41.76 -42.53
C THR A 74 26.54 -40.32 -42.35
N GLY A 75 27.34 -39.38 -41.84
CA GLY A 75 28.42 -38.71 -42.54
C GLY A 75 27.91 -37.36 -43.07
N LEU A 76 28.32 -36.25 -42.45
CA LEU A 76 28.97 -35.12 -43.12
C LEU A 76 29.16 -33.94 -42.15
N TRP A 77 30.43 -33.60 -42.00
CA TRP A 77 31.02 -32.49 -41.28
C TRP A 77 30.50 -31.15 -41.84
N GLY A 78 30.01 -30.27 -40.96
CA GLY A 78 29.81 -28.86 -41.28
C GLY A 78 30.04 -28.03 -40.03
N PRO A 79 30.98 -27.06 -40.01
CA PRO A 79 31.14 -26.19 -38.87
C PRO A 79 30.07 -25.11 -38.97
N PHE A 80 28.85 -25.41 -38.52
CA PHE A 80 27.97 -24.33 -38.07
C PHE A 80 28.59 -23.80 -36.80
N ALA A 81 29.44 -22.78 -36.95
CA ALA A 81 29.83 -21.90 -35.87
C ALA A 81 28.55 -21.25 -35.34
N HIS A 82 27.91 -21.95 -34.40
CA HIS A 82 26.90 -21.36 -33.55
C HIS A 82 27.64 -20.32 -32.72
N VAL A 83 27.62 -19.08 -33.21
CA VAL A 83 27.86 -17.91 -32.37
C VAL A 83 26.74 -17.93 -31.36
N SER A 84 26.98 -18.62 -30.25
CA SER A 84 26.21 -18.51 -29.02
C SER A 84 26.36 -17.07 -28.59
N ARG A 85 25.47 -16.22 -29.09
CA ARG A 85 25.28 -14.88 -28.59
C ARG A 85 24.76 -15.08 -27.17
N ALA A 86 25.71 -15.24 -26.24
CA ALA A 86 25.47 -15.14 -24.82
C ALA A 86 25.04 -13.70 -24.58
N LEU A 87 23.78 -13.42 -24.90
CA LEU A 87 23.07 -12.30 -24.37
C LEU A 87 23.15 -12.52 -22.88
N SER A 88 24.09 -11.81 -22.24
CA SER A 88 24.11 -11.62 -20.81
C SER A 88 22.75 -11.05 -20.47
N GLN A 89 21.80 -11.96 -20.19
CA GLN A 89 20.48 -11.64 -19.70
C GLN A 89 20.70 -11.16 -18.26
N ARG A 90 21.20 -9.93 -18.13
CA ARG A 90 20.92 -9.14 -16.94
C ARG A 90 19.41 -9.25 -16.79
N ARG A 91 18.94 -9.81 -15.67
CA ARG A 91 17.52 -10.02 -15.36
C ARG A 91 16.81 -8.68 -15.14
N PHE A 92 16.82 -7.81 -16.15
CA PHE A 92 15.96 -6.66 -16.21
C PHE A 92 14.57 -7.19 -16.49
N SER A 93 13.67 -7.05 -15.52
CA SER A 93 12.25 -7.28 -15.73
C SER A 93 11.77 -6.27 -16.78
N THR A 94 11.67 -6.70 -18.04
CA THR A 94 11.20 -5.89 -19.19
C THR A 94 9.68 -5.78 -19.27
N THR A 95 8.95 -6.48 -18.41
CA THR A 95 7.48 -6.46 -18.38
C THR A 95 6.94 -5.05 -18.17
N GLY A 96 6.10 -4.54 -19.08
CA GLY A 96 5.55 -3.19 -18.96
C GLY A 96 4.98 -2.90 -17.56
N SER A 97 5.27 -1.72 -17.02
CA SER A 97 4.64 -1.30 -15.76
C SER A 97 3.12 -1.24 -15.98
N LEU A 98 2.36 -2.06 -15.24
CA LEU A 98 0.91 -1.99 -15.25
C LEU A 98 0.46 -0.56 -14.96
N GLY A 99 -0.49 -0.06 -15.74
CA GLY A 99 -0.99 1.31 -15.58
C GLY A 99 -1.72 1.50 -14.25
N ALA A 100 -2.45 0.48 -13.82
CA ALA A 100 -3.15 0.43 -12.54
C ALA A 100 -2.29 -0.26 -11.47
N ILE A 101 -2.41 0.16 -10.21
CA ILE A 101 -1.67 -0.44 -9.11
C ILE A 101 -2.46 -1.63 -8.58
N GLN A 102 -1.93 -2.83 -8.80
CA GLN A 102 -2.48 -4.09 -8.30
C GLN A 102 -1.36 -4.99 -7.76
N LYS A 103 -1.71 -6.20 -7.32
CA LYS A 103 -0.71 -7.20 -6.88
C LYS A 103 0.38 -7.39 -7.93
N MET A 104 1.63 -7.55 -7.48
CA MET A 104 2.84 -7.70 -8.29
C MET A 104 3.25 -6.46 -9.12
N THR A 105 2.55 -5.33 -8.99
CA THR A 105 2.90 -4.09 -9.69
C THR A 105 4.19 -3.50 -9.12
N ARG A 106 5.10 -3.09 -10.01
CA ARG A 106 6.30 -2.33 -9.66
C ARG A 106 5.94 -0.87 -9.43
N VAL A 107 6.42 -0.31 -8.33
CA VAL A 107 6.15 1.07 -7.95
C VAL A 107 7.45 1.81 -7.64
N ARG A 108 7.41 3.12 -7.80
CA ARG A 108 8.48 4.03 -7.43
C ARG A 108 8.15 4.64 -6.08
N VAL A 109 9.03 4.44 -5.10
CA VAL A 109 8.96 5.14 -3.82
C VAL A 109 9.51 6.54 -4.02
N VAL A 110 8.79 7.55 -3.53
CA VAL A 110 9.09 8.96 -3.82
C VAL A 110 9.32 9.82 -2.57
N ASP A 111 9.39 9.16 -1.43
CA ASP A 111 9.87 9.78 -0.21
C ASP A 111 11.40 9.77 -0.14
N ASN A 112 11.95 10.55 0.78
CA ASN A 112 13.37 10.56 1.09
C ASN A 112 13.78 9.47 2.11
N SER A 113 12.94 8.46 2.36
CA SER A 113 13.23 7.44 3.36
C SER A 113 14.49 6.64 3.00
N ALA A 114 15.21 6.18 4.02
CA ALA A 114 16.37 5.31 3.81
C ALA A 114 15.97 4.02 3.08
N LEU A 115 14.77 3.49 3.34
CA LEU A 115 14.26 2.27 2.70
C LEU A 115 13.99 2.47 1.19
N GLY A 116 13.45 3.63 0.81
CA GLY A 116 13.11 3.95 -0.57
C GLY A 116 14.32 4.23 -1.46
N ASN A 117 15.32 4.95 -0.94
CA ASN A 117 16.43 5.47 -1.75
C ASN A 117 17.60 4.49 -1.91
N THR A 118 17.77 3.58 -0.95
CA THR A 118 18.84 2.59 -1.04
C THR A 118 18.59 1.60 -2.17
N PRO A 119 19.58 1.35 -3.04
CA PRO A 119 19.44 0.39 -4.13
C PRO A 119 19.25 -1.03 -3.59
N TYR A 120 18.49 -1.83 -4.32
CA TYR A 120 18.26 -3.24 -4.00
C TYR A 120 18.11 -4.05 -5.28
N HIS A 121 18.51 -5.31 -5.25
CA HIS A 121 18.50 -6.20 -6.43
C HIS A 121 17.08 -6.48 -6.97
N ARG A 122 16.05 -6.24 -6.16
CA ARG A 122 14.63 -6.39 -6.52
C ARG A 122 13.89 -5.05 -6.37
N PRO A 123 13.13 -4.61 -7.38
CA PRO A 123 12.34 -3.40 -7.28
C PRO A 123 11.18 -3.58 -6.27
N PRO A 124 10.68 -2.49 -5.66
CA PRO A 124 9.53 -2.55 -4.78
C PRO A 124 8.28 -3.03 -5.51
N ARG A 125 7.55 -3.97 -4.90
CA ARG A 125 6.33 -4.57 -5.48
C ARG A 125 5.16 -4.51 -4.52
N CYS A 126 3.98 -4.19 -5.03
CA CYS A 126 2.73 -4.28 -4.28
C CYS A 126 2.36 -5.76 -4.03
N ILE A 127 2.07 -6.11 -2.79
CA ILE A 127 1.61 -7.45 -2.39
C ILE A 127 0.09 -7.46 -2.19
N HIS A 128 -0.45 -6.39 -1.61
CA HIS A 128 -1.86 -6.30 -1.26
C HIS A 128 -2.36 -4.87 -1.42
N VAL A 129 -3.59 -4.72 -1.91
CA VAL A 129 -4.29 -3.45 -1.97
C VAL A 129 -5.42 -3.52 -0.95
N TYR A 130 -5.50 -2.54 -0.05
CA TYR A 130 -6.56 -2.47 0.96
C TYR A 130 -7.88 -1.96 0.35
N ASN A 131 -8.38 -2.68 -0.63
CA ASN A 131 -9.65 -2.41 -1.32
C ASN A 131 -10.29 -3.75 -1.72
N LYS A 132 -11.62 -3.80 -1.77
CA LYS A 132 -12.38 -4.97 -2.20
C LYS A 132 -12.14 -5.31 -3.68
N ASN A 133 -11.93 -4.30 -4.52
CA ASN A 133 -11.79 -4.46 -5.96
C ASN A 133 -10.40 -4.97 -6.41
N GLY A 134 -9.41 -4.97 -5.52
CA GLY A 134 -8.03 -5.37 -5.84
C GLY A 134 -7.23 -4.41 -6.73
N VAL A 135 -7.84 -3.29 -7.16
CA VAL A 135 -7.21 -2.23 -7.96
C VAL A 135 -7.09 -0.98 -7.10
N GLY A 136 -5.87 -0.47 -6.95
CA GLY A 136 -5.53 0.70 -6.16
C GLY A 136 -5.56 1.99 -6.99
N LYS A 137 -6.22 3.01 -6.45
CA LYS A 137 -6.30 4.38 -6.97
C LYS A 137 -5.50 5.34 -6.08
N VAL A 138 -5.36 6.59 -6.51
CA VAL A 138 -4.79 7.65 -5.67
C VAL A 138 -5.56 7.75 -4.34
N GLY A 139 -4.82 7.76 -3.23
CA GLY A 139 -5.38 7.82 -1.87
C GLY A 139 -5.67 6.47 -1.23
N ASP A 140 -5.46 5.37 -1.95
CA ASP A 140 -5.60 4.03 -1.38
C ASP A 140 -4.30 3.59 -0.69
N ARG A 141 -4.46 2.81 0.38
CA ARG A 141 -3.35 2.17 1.09
C ARG A 141 -3.02 0.85 0.41
N ILE A 142 -1.73 0.53 0.35
CA ILE A 142 -1.21 -0.73 -0.17
C ILE A 142 -0.14 -1.32 0.75
N LEU A 143 0.06 -2.62 0.68
CA LEU A 143 1.17 -3.32 1.30
C LEU A 143 2.29 -3.53 0.27
N LEU A 144 3.47 -3.03 0.58
CA LEU A 144 4.64 -3.04 -0.28
C LEU A 144 5.72 -3.96 0.26
N ALA A 145 6.32 -4.76 -0.63
CA ALA A 145 7.59 -5.43 -0.38
C ALA A 145 8.74 -4.53 -0.84
N ILE A 146 9.57 -4.07 0.10
CA ILE A 146 10.78 -3.30 -0.18
C ILE A 146 11.96 -3.86 0.62
N LYS A 147 13.08 -4.15 -0.03
CA LYS A 147 14.30 -4.72 0.60
C LYS A 147 14.03 -5.95 1.48
N GLY A 148 13.12 -6.83 1.05
CA GLY A 148 12.72 -8.02 1.81
C GLY A 148 11.80 -7.75 3.00
N GLN A 149 11.41 -6.49 3.25
CA GLN A 149 10.52 -6.10 4.33
C GLN A 149 9.12 -5.77 3.81
N LYS A 150 8.10 -5.99 4.66
CA LYS A 150 6.73 -5.53 4.44
C LYS A 150 6.56 -4.14 5.05
N LYS A 151 6.10 -3.17 4.26
CA LYS A 151 5.75 -1.82 4.74
C LYS A 151 4.46 -1.36 4.06
N LYS A 152 3.64 -0.59 4.78
CA LYS A 152 2.48 0.04 4.15
C LYS A 152 2.93 1.23 3.31
N ALA A 153 2.16 1.55 2.29
CA ALA A 153 2.40 2.70 1.43
C ALA A 153 1.06 3.33 1.01
N LEU A 154 1.10 4.62 0.73
CA LEU A 154 0.01 5.39 0.16
C LEU A 154 0.29 5.62 -1.33
N ILE A 155 -0.72 5.41 -2.16
CA ILE A 155 -0.65 5.75 -3.59
C ILE A 155 -0.85 7.25 -3.74
N VAL A 156 0.17 7.94 -4.27
CA VAL A 156 0.09 9.38 -4.58
C VAL A 156 -0.11 9.66 -6.05
N GLY A 157 0.26 8.73 -6.93
CA GLY A 157 0.07 8.88 -8.37
C GLY A 157 0.13 7.54 -9.09
N HIS A 158 -0.62 7.41 -10.18
CA HIS A 158 -0.61 6.22 -11.03
C HIS A 158 -0.69 6.61 -12.51
N ARG A 159 -0.31 5.66 -13.37
CA ARG A 159 -0.26 5.86 -14.82
C ARG A 159 -1.61 5.65 -15.53
N MET A 160 -2.52 4.92 -14.89
CA MET A 160 -3.89 4.72 -15.40
C MET A 160 -4.58 6.09 -15.56
N PRO A 161 -5.25 6.36 -16.69
CA PRO A 161 -6.04 7.58 -16.85
C PRO A 161 -7.17 7.59 -15.82
N GLY A 162 -7.26 8.69 -15.07
CA GLY A 162 -8.28 8.91 -14.06
C GLY A 162 -9.50 9.66 -14.60
N PRO A 163 -10.38 10.11 -13.69
CA PRO A 163 -11.46 11.04 -14.01
C PRO A 163 -10.94 12.34 -14.66
N ARG A 164 -11.85 13.06 -15.33
CA ARG A 164 -11.53 14.40 -15.86
C ARG A 164 -11.05 15.31 -14.74
N MET A 165 -10.15 16.25 -15.06
CA MET A 165 -9.55 17.18 -14.09
C MET A 165 -8.69 16.52 -13.01
N THR A 166 -8.17 15.30 -13.25
CA THR A 166 -7.18 14.67 -12.36
C THR A 166 -5.84 14.51 -13.10
N PRO A 167 -4.71 14.76 -12.41
CA PRO A 167 -3.41 14.63 -13.05
C PRO A 167 -3.08 13.16 -13.31
N ARG A 168 -2.48 12.90 -14.48
CA ARG A 168 -1.94 11.61 -14.86
C ARG A 168 -0.42 11.64 -14.74
N PHE A 169 0.15 10.69 -14.02
CA PHE A 169 1.59 10.58 -13.87
C PHE A 169 2.17 9.53 -14.81
N ASP A 170 3.41 9.70 -15.24
CA ASP A 170 4.08 8.68 -16.08
C ASP A 170 4.51 7.45 -15.30
N SER A 171 4.68 7.59 -13.98
CA SER A 171 5.14 6.55 -13.08
C SER A 171 4.15 6.32 -11.94
N ASN A 172 4.12 5.07 -11.45
CA ASN A 172 3.35 4.69 -10.28
C ASN A 172 4.10 5.13 -9.03
N ASN A 173 3.66 6.23 -8.44
CA ASN A 173 4.31 6.92 -7.33
C ASN A 173 3.64 6.56 -6.01
N VAL A 174 4.46 6.16 -5.03
CA VAL A 174 4.00 5.79 -3.69
C VAL A 174 4.87 6.43 -2.61
N VAL A 175 4.26 6.66 -1.45
CA VAL A 175 4.92 7.17 -0.23
C VAL A 175 4.79 6.11 0.85
N LEU A 176 5.87 5.80 1.56
CA LEU A 176 5.83 4.82 2.63
C LEU A 176 5.15 5.41 3.86
N ILE A 177 4.25 4.61 4.44
CA ILE A 177 3.52 4.96 5.66
C ILE A 177 3.68 3.85 6.69
N GLU A 178 3.64 4.24 7.96
CA GLU A 178 3.54 3.31 9.07
C GLU A 178 2.10 2.82 9.27
N ASP A 179 1.93 1.86 10.16
CA ASP A 179 0.61 1.36 10.54
C ASP A 179 -0.29 2.45 11.16
N ASN A 180 0.35 3.44 11.79
CA ASN A 180 -0.29 4.60 12.42
C ASN A 180 -0.70 5.70 11.42
N GLY A 181 -0.40 5.53 10.13
CA GLY A 181 -0.66 6.56 9.10
C GLY A 181 0.38 7.67 9.02
N ASN A 182 1.43 7.62 9.85
CA ASN A 182 2.56 8.55 9.75
C ASN A 182 3.41 8.24 8.51
N PRO A 183 3.91 9.25 7.79
CA PRO A 183 4.90 9.04 6.73
C PRO A 183 6.23 8.57 7.32
N VAL A 184 6.89 7.63 6.64
CA VAL A 184 8.23 7.15 7.03
C VAL A 184 9.31 8.14 6.60
N GLY A 185 9.09 8.84 5.48
CA GLY A 185 9.98 9.89 4.99
C GLY A 185 9.62 11.27 5.52
N THR A 186 10.61 12.16 5.55
CA THR A 186 10.50 13.55 6.01
C THR A 186 10.20 14.54 4.89
N ARG A 187 10.43 14.17 3.61
CA ARG A 187 10.26 15.05 2.44
C ARG A 187 9.79 14.27 1.23
N ILE A 188 8.77 14.78 0.53
CA ILE A 188 8.30 14.24 -0.75
C ILE A 188 8.70 15.23 -1.85
N LYS A 189 9.54 14.78 -2.79
CA LYS A 189 10.08 15.65 -3.85
C LYS A 189 9.17 15.77 -5.07
N THR A 190 8.34 14.76 -5.35
CA THR A 190 7.44 14.81 -6.49
C THR A 190 6.14 15.55 -6.18
N PRO A 191 5.52 16.15 -7.20
CA PRO A 191 4.20 16.74 -7.04
C PRO A 191 3.17 15.72 -6.59
N ILE A 192 2.29 16.14 -5.68
CA ILE A 192 1.17 15.35 -5.16
C ILE A 192 -0.14 15.93 -5.72
N PRO A 193 -1.10 15.11 -6.15
CA PRO A 193 -2.38 15.60 -6.62
C PRO A 193 -3.17 16.28 -5.49
N THR A 194 -3.78 17.42 -5.81
CA THR A 194 -4.67 18.19 -4.91
C THR A 194 -5.89 17.38 -4.45
N SER A 195 -6.30 16.36 -5.19
CA SER A 195 -7.40 15.45 -4.80
C SER A 195 -7.18 14.75 -3.45
N LEU A 196 -5.93 14.59 -3.01
CA LEU A 196 -5.62 14.01 -1.71
C LEU A 196 -5.96 14.94 -0.53
N ARG A 197 -6.11 16.24 -0.76
CA ARG A 197 -6.48 17.21 0.29
C ARG A 197 -7.91 17.02 0.79
N GLN A 198 -8.78 16.44 -0.03
CA GLN A 198 -10.15 16.11 0.40
C GLN A 198 -10.18 15.11 1.56
N ARG A 199 -9.09 14.35 1.76
CA ARG A 199 -8.92 13.36 2.83
C ARG A 199 -7.91 13.81 3.87
N GLU A 200 -7.84 15.13 4.13
CA GLU A 200 -6.85 15.73 5.03
C GLU A 200 -6.79 15.01 6.38
N GLY A 201 -7.91 14.61 6.99
CA GLY A 201 -7.90 13.95 8.31
C GLY A 201 -7.04 12.68 8.43
N GLU A 202 -6.99 11.82 7.40
CA GLU A 202 -6.21 10.57 7.47
C GLU A 202 -4.74 10.75 7.09
N PHE A 203 -4.45 11.73 6.25
CA PHE A 203 -3.13 11.91 5.63
C PHE A 203 -2.52 13.29 5.92
N SER A 204 -2.97 13.98 6.97
CA SER A 204 -2.53 15.34 7.33
C SER A 204 -1.01 15.47 7.32
N LYS A 205 -0.33 14.50 7.96
CA LYS A 205 1.13 14.50 8.09
C LYS A 205 1.84 14.26 6.76
N VAL A 206 1.25 13.47 5.86
CA VAL A 206 1.79 13.25 4.51
C VAL A 206 1.67 14.53 3.69
N LEU A 207 0.52 15.20 3.77
CA LEU A 207 0.26 16.45 3.04
C LEU A 207 1.12 17.61 3.57
N ALA A 208 1.38 17.68 4.87
CA ALA A 208 2.25 18.69 5.47
C ALA A 208 3.71 18.61 4.99
N ILE A 209 4.16 17.41 4.60
CA ILE A 209 5.52 17.15 4.12
C ILE A 209 5.66 17.38 2.60
N ALA A 210 4.53 17.46 1.89
CA ALA A 210 4.52 17.62 0.44
C ALA A 210 4.86 19.06 0.04
N GLN A 211 5.71 19.21 -0.97
CA GLN A 211 6.20 20.53 -1.39
C GLN A 211 5.39 21.12 -2.55
N ASN A 212 5.08 20.29 -3.54
CA ASN A 212 4.45 20.71 -4.78
C ASN A 212 3.11 20.00 -4.94
N PHE A 213 2.11 20.72 -5.45
CA PHE A 213 0.78 20.21 -5.70
C PHE A 213 0.36 20.44 -7.15
N VAL A 214 -0.40 19.50 -7.72
CA VAL A 214 -0.92 19.54 -9.10
C VAL A 214 -2.41 19.17 -9.11
#